data_AF-A0A285R990-F1
#
_entry.id   AF-A0A285R990-F1
#
_cell.length_a   1.000
_cell.length_b   1.000
_cell.length_c   1.000
_cell.angle_alpha   90.00
_cell.angle_beta   90.00
_cell.angle_gamma   90.00
#
_symmetry.space_group_name_H-M   'P 1'
#
loop_
_entity.id
_entity.type
_entity.pdbx_description
1 polymer ?
#
loop_
_entity_poly.entity_id
_entity_poly.type
_entity_poly.pdbx_seq_one_letter_code
_entity_poly.pdbx_strand_id
1 'polypeptide(L)'
;MANNCHQTLYIKGNQEIVEEIISKLNEDNKYIRFSNVIEIPSTKELEELGLSKSEWCEKYYEVDCDFGILHETEIFKNEGRIVFDTIYSPCRQFVFQLCQMYNDVNFYLSFVEPYGNFQGYVECENSKVLQEYIGEAEWEIIDEGIDQGNTDGNDVADENNGNSSASTIHITDKKSREYDMSDIESFLGSI
;
A
#
# COMPACT_ATOMS: atom_id res chain seq x y z
N MET A 1 -5.54 17.92 -3.75
CA MET A 1 -4.93 16.67 -4.25
C MET A 1 -5.44 15.57 -3.36
N ALA A 2 -5.87 14.44 -3.93
CA ALA A 2 -6.19 13.27 -3.13
C ALA A 2 -4.88 12.78 -2.48
N ASN A 3 -4.94 12.41 -1.20
CA ASN A 3 -3.79 11.82 -0.52
C ASN A 3 -3.75 10.34 -0.90
N ASN A 4 -2.59 9.87 -1.33
CA ASN A 4 -2.42 8.48 -1.71
C ASN A 4 -1.85 7.70 -0.52
N CYS A 5 -2.49 6.58 -0.19
CA CYS A 5 -1.94 5.59 0.72
C CYS A 5 -1.10 4.61 -0.10
N HIS A 6 0.21 4.64 0.12
CA HIS A 6 1.14 3.75 -0.56
C HIS A 6 1.09 2.37 0.08
N GLN A 7 1.00 1.32 -0.73
CA GLN A 7 0.79 -0.05 -0.26
C GLN A 7 1.74 -1.01 -0.95
N THR A 8 2.22 -1.98 -0.18
CA THR A 8 2.89 -3.17 -0.71
C THR A 8 2.19 -4.41 -0.17
N LEU A 9 1.59 -5.19 -1.08
CA LEU A 9 0.96 -6.47 -0.81
C LEU A 9 1.93 -7.60 -1.20
N TYR A 10 2.26 -8.43 -0.23
CA TYR A 10 3.00 -9.68 -0.40
C TYR A 10 2.05 -10.86 -0.26
N ILE A 11 2.21 -11.83 -1.18
CA ILE A 11 1.38 -13.02 -1.27
C ILE A 11 2.32 -14.22 -1.29
N LYS A 12 2.11 -15.21 -0.42
CA LYS A 12 2.94 -16.40 -0.32
C LYS A 12 2.09 -17.65 -0.19
N GLY A 13 2.31 -18.63 -1.06
CA GLY A 13 1.50 -19.86 -1.06
C GLY A 13 1.77 -20.75 -2.25
N ASN A 14 0.76 -21.52 -2.67
CA ASN A 14 0.84 -22.32 -3.89
C ASN A 14 1.09 -21.42 -5.13
N GLN A 15 2.07 -21.77 -5.97
CA GLN A 15 2.44 -21.01 -7.17
C GLN A 15 1.25 -20.66 -8.06
N GLU A 16 0.39 -21.64 -8.37
CA GLU A 16 -0.73 -21.45 -9.30
C GLU A 16 -1.73 -20.45 -8.74
N ILE A 17 -1.98 -20.50 -7.42
CA ILE A 17 -2.90 -19.58 -6.74
C ILE A 17 -2.29 -18.17 -6.67
N VAL A 18 -0.99 -18.05 -6.38
CA VAL A 18 -0.28 -16.76 -6.36
C VAL A 18 -0.36 -16.09 -7.74
N GLU A 19 -0.04 -16.83 -8.80
CA GLU A 19 -0.13 -16.33 -10.18
C GLU A 19 -1.56 -15.94 -10.57
N GLU A 20 -2.57 -16.72 -10.15
CA GLU A 20 -3.97 -16.42 -10.39
C GLU A 20 -4.38 -15.08 -9.75
N ILE A 21 -4.10 -14.90 -8.45
CA ILE A 21 -4.48 -13.68 -7.71
C ILE A 21 -3.81 -12.46 -8.35
N ILE A 22 -2.50 -12.55 -8.65
CA ILE A 22 -1.75 -11.45 -9.25
C ILE A 22 -2.26 -11.12 -10.66
N SER A 23 -2.54 -12.15 -11.47
CA SER A 23 -3.08 -11.94 -12.83
C SER A 23 -4.45 -11.27 -12.80
N LYS A 24 -5.33 -11.62 -11.85
CA LYS A 24 -6.65 -11.00 -11.70
C LYS A 24 -6.54 -9.54 -11.26
N LEU A 25 -5.66 -9.27 -10.29
CA LEU A 25 -5.46 -7.91 -9.80
C LEU A 25 -4.82 -7.00 -10.85
N ASN A 26 -3.87 -7.52 -11.63
CA ASN A 26 -3.08 -6.77 -12.60
C ASN A 26 -3.52 -6.97 -14.07
N GLU A 27 -4.83 -7.06 -14.33
CA GLU A 27 -5.32 -7.26 -15.71
C GLU A 27 -5.02 -6.04 -16.61
N ASP A 28 -5.11 -4.83 -16.05
CA ASP A 28 -5.01 -3.57 -16.79
C ASP A 28 -3.57 -3.01 -16.91
N ASN A 29 -2.56 -3.63 -16.28
CA ASN A 29 -1.15 -3.18 -16.21
C ASN A 29 -0.90 -1.74 -15.69
N LYS A 30 -1.96 -1.02 -15.33
CA LYS A 30 -1.93 0.36 -14.83
C LYS A 30 -2.67 0.52 -13.51
N TYR A 31 -3.66 -0.33 -13.27
CA TYR A 31 -4.50 -0.29 -12.10
C TYR A 31 -4.59 -1.69 -11.52
N ILE A 32 -4.76 -1.75 -10.21
CA ILE A 32 -5.32 -2.94 -9.58
C ILE A 32 -6.84 -2.80 -9.52
N ARG A 33 -7.57 -3.87 -9.82
CA ARG A 33 -9.04 -3.91 -9.70
C ARG A 33 -9.43 -4.92 -8.64
N PHE A 34 -9.95 -4.45 -7.50
CA PHE A 34 -10.39 -5.35 -6.42
C PHE A 34 -11.56 -6.22 -6.86
N SER A 35 -12.42 -5.67 -7.72
CA SER A 35 -13.59 -6.34 -8.30
C SER A 35 -13.25 -7.57 -9.15
N ASN A 36 -12.00 -7.70 -9.62
CA ASN A 36 -11.57 -8.86 -10.41
C ASN A 36 -11.32 -10.10 -9.55
N VAL A 37 -11.20 -9.93 -8.23
CA VAL A 37 -11.03 -11.04 -7.28
C VAL A 37 -12.27 -11.20 -6.42
N ILE A 38 -12.81 -10.10 -5.90
CA ILE A 38 -14.03 -10.08 -5.09
C ILE A 38 -15.06 -9.28 -5.86
N GLU A 39 -16.06 -9.94 -6.44
CA GLU A 39 -17.00 -9.24 -7.31
C GLU A 39 -17.83 -8.20 -6.56
N ILE A 40 -18.07 -7.07 -7.22
CA ILE A 40 -19.08 -6.11 -6.78
C ILE A 40 -20.43 -6.60 -7.33
N PRO A 41 -21.47 -6.73 -6.49
CA PRO A 41 -22.79 -7.10 -6.95
C PRO A 41 -23.31 -6.13 -8.01
N SER A 42 -24.23 -6.61 -8.84
CA SER A 42 -24.91 -5.75 -9.81
C SER A 42 -25.66 -4.62 -9.12
N THR A 43 -25.93 -3.52 -9.85
CA THR A 43 -26.71 -2.38 -9.33
C THR A 43 -28.02 -2.81 -8.70
N LYS A 44 -28.71 -3.79 -9.30
CA LYS A 44 -29.97 -4.30 -8.77
C LYS A 44 -29.79 -5.02 -7.43
N GLU A 45 -28.74 -5.83 -7.29
CA GLU A 45 -28.44 -6.53 -6.03
C GLU A 45 -28.02 -5.54 -4.94
N LEU A 46 -27.25 -4.51 -5.30
CA LEU A 46 -26.90 -3.43 -4.39
C LEU A 46 -28.14 -2.66 -3.90
N GLU A 47 -29.09 -2.35 -4.78
CA GLU A 47 -30.38 -1.75 -4.43
C GLU A 47 -31.19 -2.65 -3.47
N GLU A 48 -31.23 -3.97 -3.72
CA GLU A 48 -31.90 -4.94 -2.85
C GLU A 48 -31.24 -5.03 -1.46
N LEU A 49 -29.93 -4.81 -1.37
CA LEU A 49 -29.17 -4.76 -0.13
C LEU A 49 -29.25 -3.38 0.56
N GLY A 50 -29.79 -2.36 -0.11
CA GLY A 50 -29.81 -0.99 0.39
C GLY A 50 -28.41 -0.38 0.49
N LEU A 51 -27.50 -0.77 -0.41
CA LEU A 51 -26.12 -0.28 -0.48
C LEU A 51 -25.86 0.37 -1.83
N SER A 52 -25.02 1.39 -1.84
CA SER A 52 -24.37 1.93 -3.04
C SER A 52 -23.07 1.17 -3.35
N LYS A 53 -22.51 1.40 -4.54
CA LYS A 53 -21.20 0.85 -4.92
C LYS A 53 -20.09 1.35 -3.97
N SER A 54 -20.14 2.62 -3.58
CA SER A 54 -19.16 3.22 -2.66
C SER A 54 -19.24 2.57 -1.28
N GLU A 55 -20.46 2.40 -0.73
CA GLU A 55 -20.64 1.70 0.56
C GLU A 55 -20.19 0.23 0.49
N TRP A 56 -20.35 -0.43 -0.67
CA TRP A 56 -19.78 -1.76 -0.89
C TRP A 56 -18.25 -1.73 -0.84
N CYS A 57 -17.61 -0.82 -1.57
CA CYS A 57 -16.16 -0.68 -1.58
C CYS A 57 -15.61 -0.36 -0.17
N GLU A 58 -16.24 0.55 0.58
CA GLU A 58 -15.84 0.85 1.95
C GLU A 58 -15.95 -0.40 2.85
N LYS A 59 -17.05 -1.15 2.72
CA LYS A 59 -17.32 -2.32 3.57
C LYS A 59 -16.42 -3.53 3.26
N TYR A 60 -16.06 -3.75 2.00
CA TYR A 60 -15.35 -4.96 1.57
C TYR A 60 -13.90 -4.71 1.19
N TYR A 61 -13.53 -3.47 0.85
CA TYR A 61 -12.18 -3.09 0.48
C TYR A 61 -11.55 -2.05 1.40
N GLU A 62 -12.32 -1.37 2.25
CA GLU A 62 -11.85 -0.24 3.10
C GLU A 62 -11.37 0.97 2.29
N VAL A 63 -11.87 1.11 1.07
CA VAL A 63 -11.55 2.21 0.17
C VAL A 63 -12.82 2.69 -0.53
N ASP A 64 -12.83 3.94 -0.94
CA ASP A 64 -14.02 4.57 -1.54
C ASP A 64 -14.33 4.04 -2.96
N CYS A 65 -13.36 3.38 -3.60
CA CYS A 65 -13.42 2.94 -4.98
C CYS A 65 -12.84 1.54 -5.21
N ASP A 66 -13.17 0.93 -6.35
CA ASP A 66 -12.84 -0.44 -6.69
C ASP A 66 -11.45 -0.64 -7.31
N PHE A 67 -10.53 0.31 -7.10
CA PHE A 67 -9.21 0.28 -7.73
C PHE A 67 -8.10 0.93 -6.90
N GLY A 68 -6.87 0.63 -7.30
CA GLY A 68 -5.65 1.33 -6.90
C GLY A 68 -4.75 1.56 -8.11
N ILE A 69 -3.83 2.52 -8.02
CA ILE A 69 -2.85 2.85 -9.07
C ILE A 69 -1.68 1.88 -8.94
N LEU A 70 -1.44 1.07 -9.96
CA LEU A 70 -0.36 0.09 -9.95
C LEU A 70 1.00 0.74 -10.24
N HIS A 71 2.01 0.37 -9.45
CA HIS A 71 3.40 0.78 -9.68
C HIS A 71 4.29 -0.36 -10.13
N GLU A 72 4.22 -1.50 -9.43
CA GLU A 72 5.13 -2.62 -9.63
C GLU A 72 4.44 -3.94 -9.33
N THR A 73 4.83 -4.99 -10.05
CA THR A 73 4.42 -6.37 -9.78
C THR A 73 5.59 -7.29 -10.03
N GLU A 74 5.87 -8.16 -9.06
CA GLU A 74 6.91 -9.17 -9.14
C GLU A 74 6.34 -10.53 -8.75
N ILE A 75 6.71 -11.58 -9.49
CA ILE A 75 6.35 -12.97 -9.18
C ILE A 75 7.63 -13.77 -9.02
N PHE A 76 7.75 -14.43 -7.88
CA PHE A 76 8.83 -15.35 -7.55
C PHE A 76 8.25 -16.75 -7.32
N LYS A 77 9.11 -17.72 -7.00
CA LYS A 77 8.64 -19.07 -6.68
C LYS A 77 7.84 -19.07 -5.38
N ASN A 78 6.56 -19.42 -5.47
CA ASN A 78 5.56 -19.50 -4.40
C ASN A 78 5.26 -18.17 -3.73
N GLU A 79 5.67 -17.05 -4.34
CA GLU A 79 5.62 -15.72 -3.74
C GLU A 79 5.34 -14.67 -4.82
N GLY A 80 4.68 -13.58 -4.44
CA GLY A 80 4.57 -12.41 -5.30
C GLY A 80 4.32 -11.13 -4.50
N ARG A 81 4.59 -10.02 -5.17
CA ARG A 81 4.58 -8.68 -4.60
C ARG A 81 3.88 -7.73 -5.56
N ILE A 82 2.95 -6.94 -5.04
CA ILE A 82 2.29 -5.86 -5.78
C ILE A 82 2.48 -4.56 -5.00
N VAL A 83 2.93 -3.52 -5.68
CA VAL A 83 3.07 -2.16 -5.15
C VAL A 83 2.08 -1.26 -5.84
N PHE A 84 1.27 -0.56 -5.07
CA PHE A 84 0.18 0.27 -5.59
C PHE A 84 -0.21 1.36 -4.60
N ASP A 85 -0.92 2.38 -5.10
CA ASP A 85 -1.54 3.41 -4.26
C ASP A 85 -3.06 3.26 -4.26
N THR A 86 -3.68 3.50 -3.11
CA THR A 86 -5.13 3.76 -3.00
C THR A 86 -5.38 5.19 -2.56
N ILE A 87 -6.59 5.67 -2.76
CA ILE A 87 -7.00 6.99 -2.32
C ILE A 87 -7.35 6.91 -0.81
N TYR A 88 -6.72 7.79 -0.02
CA TYR A 88 -6.90 8.05 1.43
C TYR A 88 -6.60 6.90 2.41
N SER A 89 -6.95 5.65 2.10
CA SER A 89 -7.00 4.56 3.08
C SER A 89 -6.30 3.30 2.57
N PRO A 90 -5.67 2.51 3.46
CA PRO A 90 -5.17 1.18 3.11
C PRO A 90 -6.34 0.23 2.84
N CYS A 91 -6.14 -0.78 2.00
CA CYS A 91 -7.19 -1.76 1.68
C CYS A 91 -7.15 -3.01 2.58
N ARG A 92 -7.08 -2.83 3.91
CA ARG A 92 -6.89 -3.97 4.84
C ARG A 92 -8.07 -4.95 4.77
N GLN A 93 -9.29 -4.43 4.72
CA GLN A 93 -10.49 -5.27 4.59
C GLN A 93 -10.46 -6.13 3.32
N PHE A 94 -9.94 -5.62 2.19
CA PHE A 94 -9.74 -6.40 0.98
C PHE A 94 -8.81 -7.60 1.24
N VAL A 95 -7.70 -7.37 1.93
CA VAL A 95 -6.73 -8.43 2.29
C VAL A 95 -7.34 -9.47 3.25
N PHE A 96 -8.21 -9.06 4.17
CA PHE A 96 -8.95 -10.00 5.02
C PHE A 96 -9.89 -10.89 4.21
N GLN A 97 -10.60 -10.33 3.22
CA GLN A 97 -11.44 -11.11 2.34
C GLN A 97 -10.61 -12.10 1.50
N LEU A 98 -9.46 -11.68 0.96
CA LEU A 98 -8.54 -12.59 0.27
C LEU A 98 -8.11 -13.76 1.17
N CYS A 99 -7.74 -13.49 2.42
CA CYS A 99 -7.34 -14.53 3.36
C CYS A 99 -8.46 -15.52 3.69
N GLN A 100 -9.72 -15.07 3.68
CA GLN A 100 -10.89 -15.95 3.87
C GLN A 100 -11.19 -16.81 2.63
N MET A 101 -10.89 -16.30 1.43
CA MET A 101 -11.09 -17.02 0.17
C MET A 101 -9.99 -18.03 -0.12
N TYR A 102 -8.74 -17.68 0.23
CA TYR A 102 -7.53 -18.44 -0.10
C TYR A 102 -6.85 -18.93 1.18
N ASN A 103 -7.43 -19.95 1.81
CA ASN A 103 -7.00 -20.42 3.14
C ASN A 103 -5.55 -20.91 3.21
N ASP A 104 -5.00 -21.43 2.11
CA ASP A 104 -3.62 -21.95 2.05
C ASP A 104 -2.62 -20.89 1.55
N VAL A 105 -2.98 -19.60 1.60
CA VAL A 105 -2.17 -18.47 1.16
C VAL A 105 -2.00 -17.47 2.29
N ASN A 106 -0.77 -17.01 2.46
CA ASN A 106 -0.39 -16.01 3.44
C ASN A 106 -0.33 -14.66 2.75
N PHE A 107 -0.95 -13.67 3.38
CA PHE A 107 -1.00 -12.30 2.90
C PHE A 107 -0.35 -11.38 3.91
N TYR A 108 0.54 -10.52 3.44
CA TYR A 108 1.11 -9.45 4.24
C TYR A 108 0.95 -8.13 3.48
N LEU A 109 0.24 -7.18 4.07
CA LEU A 109 0.07 -5.85 3.53
C LEU A 109 0.81 -4.88 4.44
N SER A 110 1.67 -4.05 3.85
CA SER A 110 2.25 -2.87 4.52
C SER A 110 1.76 -1.62 3.82
N PHE A 111 1.55 -0.55 4.59
CA PHE A 111 1.01 0.70 4.06
C PHE A 111 1.56 1.93 4.78
N VAL A 112 1.64 3.03 4.05
CA VAL A 112 2.07 4.34 4.53
C VAL A 112 1.22 5.41 3.86
N GLU A 113 0.56 6.26 4.66
CA GLU A 113 -0.13 7.45 4.18
C GLU A 113 0.60 8.70 4.70
N PRO A 114 1.41 9.36 3.84
CA PRO A 114 2.30 10.43 4.28
C PRO A 114 1.59 11.67 4.81
N TYR A 115 0.40 11.99 4.30
CA TYR A 115 -0.29 13.23 4.65
C TYR A 115 -1.16 13.11 5.91
N GLY A 116 -1.73 11.93 6.14
CA GLY A 116 -2.48 11.53 7.33
C GLY A 116 -1.57 11.08 8.46
N ASN A 117 -0.26 11.05 8.24
CA ASN A 117 0.77 10.73 9.21
C ASN A 117 0.57 9.37 9.88
N PHE A 118 0.18 8.35 9.11
CA PHE A 118 0.02 7.00 9.65
C PHE A 118 0.65 5.94 8.74
N GLN A 119 1.06 4.85 9.38
CA GLN A 119 1.61 3.68 8.73
C GLN A 119 1.16 2.43 9.47
N GLY A 120 1.30 1.30 8.81
CA GLY A 120 0.94 0.05 9.43
C GLY A 120 1.23 -1.16 8.57
N TYR A 121 0.87 -2.30 9.12
CA TYR A 121 0.87 -3.55 8.40
C TYR A 121 -0.19 -4.49 8.96
N VAL A 122 -0.54 -5.46 8.14
CA VAL A 122 -1.40 -6.57 8.55
C VAL A 122 -0.93 -7.87 7.91
N GLU A 123 -0.90 -8.93 8.71
CA GLU A 123 -0.51 -10.27 8.29
C GLU A 123 -1.66 -11.24 8.55
N CYS A 124 -2.01 -12.02 7.52
CA CYS A 124 -3.12 -12.96 7.56
C CYS A 124 -2.72 -14.33 6.99
N GLU A 125 -3.19 -15.38 7.64
CA GLU A 125 -2.98 -16.79 7.24
C GLU A 125 -4.15 -17.64 7.76
N ASN A 126 -4.55 -18.67 7.01
CA ASN A 126 -5.59 -19.62 7.42
C ASN A 126 -6.90 -18.94 7.89
N SER A 127 -7.39 -17.97 7.10
CA SER A 127 -8.57 -17.15 7.38
C SER A 127 -8.50 -16.30 8.65
N LYS A 128 -7.31 -16.07 9.22
CA LYS A 128 -7.12 -15.34 10.48
C LYS A 128 -6.09 -14.25 10.33
N VAL A 129 -6.33 -13.16 11.05
CA VAL A 129 -5.32 -12.12 11.28
C VAL A 129 -4.33 -12.67 12.30
N LEU A 130 -3.05 -12.73 11.92
CA LEU A 130 -1.96 -13.13 12.80
C LEU A 130 -1.43 -11.92 13.58
N GLN A 131 -1.21 -10.81 12.87
CA GLN A 131 -0.63 -9.60 13.41
C GLN A 131 -1.19 -8.38 12.68
N GLU A 132 -1.36 -7.30 13.43
CA GLU A 132 -1.75 -6.01 12.90
C GLU A 132 -1.09 -4.90 13.73
N TYR A 133 -0.62 -3.88 13.03
CA TYR A 133 -0.12 -2.64 13.63
C TYR A 133 -0.61 -1.45 12.82
N ILE A 134 -1.09 -0.43 13.52
CA ILE A 134 -1.44 0.87 12.96
C ILE A 134 -0.89 1.90 13.94
N GLY A 135 -0.06 2.81 13.43
CA GLY A 135 0.52 3.86 14.25
C GLY A 135 0.88 5.08 13.44
N GLU A 136 1.40 6.09 14.13
CA GLU A 136 1.86 7.31 13.48
C GLU A 136 3.09 7.01 12.62
N ALA A 137 3.17 7.69 11.48
CA ALA A 137 4.38 7.65 10.66
C ALA A 137 5.45 8.50 11.35
N GLU A 138 6.53 7.87 11.79
CA GLU A 138 7.69 8.60 12.32
C GLU A 138 8.53 9.09 11.14
N TRP A 139 8.38 10.37 10.79
CA TRP A 139 9.23 11.02 9.80
C TRP A 139 10.50 11.53 10.46
N GLU A 140 11.63 10.86 10.24
CA GLU A 140 12.91 11.54 10.38
C GLU A 140 13.08 12.46 9.17
N ILE A 141 12.91 13.76 9.39
CA ILE A 141 13.35 14.78 8.44
C ILE A 141 14.88 14.67 8.40
N ILE A 142 15.41 13.95 7.42
CA ILE A 142 16.83 14.03 7.08
C ILE A 142 17.01 15.39 6.41
N ASP A 143 17.31 16.40 7.21
CA ASP A 143 17.83 17.67 6.72
C ASP A 143 19.19 17.36 6.09
N GLU A 144 19.20 17.02 4.79
CA GLU A 144 20.43 17.06 3.98
C GLU A 144 20.83 18.54 3.93
N GLY A 145 21.50 18.97 5.01
CA GLY A 145 22.07 20.29 5.13
C GLY A 145 22.77 20.62 3.83
N ILE A 146 22.26 21.62 3.12
CA ILE A 146 22.94 22.20 1.98
C ILE A 146 24.28 22.67 2.54
N ASP A 147 25.34 21.97 2.17
CA ASP A 147 26.72 22.30 2.50
C ASP A 147 27.08 23.62 1.81
N GLN A 148 26.70 24.73 2.45
CA GLN A 148 27.24 26.05 2.19
C GLN A 148 28.27 26.36 3.28
N GLY A 149 29.54 26.15 2.96
CA GLY A 149 30.60 26.86 3.66
C GLY A 149 31.89 26.08 3.85
N ASN A 150 32.64 25.90 2.77
CA ASN A 150 34.08 25.72 2.91
C ASN A 150 34.69 27.09 3.27
N THR A 151 34.90 27.34 4.56
CA THR A 151 35.89 28.32 5.03
C THR A 151 36.51 27.83 6.33
N ASP A 152 37.83 27.73 6.29
CA ASP A 152 38.74 27.22 7.30
C ASP A 152 38.62 27.90 8.68
N GLY A 153 38.88 27.14 9.77
CA GLY A 153 39.58 27.66 10.94
C GLY A 153 39.12 27.25 12.35
N ASN A 154 39.89 26.33 12.95
CA ASN A 154 40.24 26.14 14.38
C ASN A 154 39.29 25.50 15.41
N ASP A 155 39.76 24.35 15.92
CA ASP A 155 39.84 23.84 17.32
C ASP A 155 38.77 24.25 18.34
N VAL A 156 38.07 23.27 18.93
CA VAL A 156 38.22 22.82 20.35
C VAL A 156 37.62 21.40 20.49
N ALA A 157 38.32 20.53 21.20
CA ALA A 157 37.90 19.18 21.58
C ALA A 157 36.80 19.18 22.65
N ASP A 158 35.87 18.21 22.60
CA ASP A 158 35.39 17.58 23.83
C ASP A 158 34.92 16.14 23.58
N GLU A 159 35.30 15.28 24.53
CA GLU A 159 35.03 13.85 24.56
C GLU A 159 33.58 13.59 24.98
N ASN A 160 32.88 12.66 24.31
CA ASN A 160 32.09 11.64 25.01
C ASN A 160 31.50 10.59 24.04
N ASN A 161 32.07 9.39 24.14
CA ASN A 161 31.38 8.13 24.40
C ASN A 161 30.15 7.74 23.55
N GLY A 162 30.32 6.72 22.70
CA GLY A 162 29.19 6.01 22.08
C GLY A 162 29.57 5.13 20.90
N ASN A 163 30.27 4.03 21.14
CA ASN A 163 30.48 2.98 20.15
C ASN A 163 29.16 2.21 19.91
N SER A 164 28.58 2.31 18.72
CA SER A 164 27.80 1.22 18.11
C SER A 164 27.83 1.37 16.60
N SER A 165 28.71 0.58 16.00
CA SER A 165 28.67 0.00 14.66
C SER A 165 27.34 0.14 13.89
N ALA A 166 27.53 0.59 12.65
CA ALA A 166 26.60 0.75 11.55
C ALA A 166 25.60 -0.40 11.32
N SER A 167 24.43 -0.05 10.79
CA SER A 167 23.87 -0.67 9.59
C SER A 167 22.95 0.32 8.88
N THR A 168 23.42 0.81 7.73
CA THR A 168 22.71 1.61 6.74
C THR A 168 21.42 0.91 6.30
N ILE A 169 20.29 1.63 6.27
CA ILE A 169 19.16 1.29 5.41
C ILE A 169 18.86 2.51 4.53
N HIS A 170 19.12 2.35 3.23
CA HIS A 170 18.81 3.33 2.20
C HIS A 170 17.31 3.35 1.95
N ILE A 171 16.66 4.44 2.30
CA ILE A 171 15.36 4.80 1.70
C ILE A 171 15.68 5.57 0.44
N THR A 172 15.68 4.89 -0.70
CA THR A 172 15.55 5.55 -1.99
C THR A 172 14.17 5.24 -2.52
N ASP A 173 13.28 6.24 -2.49
CA ASP A 173 12.77 6.72 -3.76
C ASP A 173 12.54 8.24 -3.73
N LYS A 174 13.56 8.97 -4.19
CA LYS A 174 13.43 10.35 -4.66
C LYS A 174 12.54 10.31 -5.90
N LYS A 175 11.22 10.34 -5.71
CA LYS A 175 10.23 10.77 -6.72
C LYS A 175 8.86 10.92 -6.05
N SER A 176 8.63 12.06 -5.42
CA SER A 176 7.29 12.67 -5.45
C SER A 176 6.97 12.92 -6.93
N ARG A 177 6.37 11.94 -7.62
CA ARG A 177 5.84 12.15 -8.96
C ARG A 177 4.62 13.04 -8.83
N GLU A 178 4.65 14.18 -9.52
CA GLU A 178 3.42 14.93 -9.79
C GLU A 178 2.49 14.00 -10.58
N TYR A 179 1.37 13.62 -9.97
CA TYR A 179 0.34 12.82 -10.62
C TYR A 179 -0.53 13.73 -11.47
N ASP A 180 -0.85 13.29 -12.69
CA ASP A 180 -1.86 13.95 -13.51
C ASP A 180 -3.25 13.63 -12.95
N MET A 181 -3.80 14.57 -12.18
CA MET A 181 -5.11 14.46 -11.52
C MET A 181 -6.26 14.23 -12.52
N SER A 182 -6.06 14.47 -13.81
CA SER A 182 -7.11 14.33 -14.82
C SER A 182 -7.59 12.88 -15.01
N ASP A 183 -6.72 11.89 -14.82
CA ASP A 183 -7.09 10.47 -14.93
C ASP A 183 -8.00 10.03 -13.77
N ILE A 184 -7.73 10.51 -12.55
CA ILE A 184 -8.52 10.21 -11.34
C ILE A 184 -9.87 10.94 -11.38
N GLU A 185 -9.88 12.21 -11.78
CA GLU A 185 -11.12 12.99 -11.89
C GLU A 185 -12.04 12.48 -13.01
N SER A 186 -11.49 11.95 -14.10
CA SER A 186 -12.30 11.31 -15.16
C SER A 186 -13.04 10.05 -14.66
N PHE A 187 -12.39 9.29 -13.77
CA PHE A 187 -12.95 8.06 -13.20
C PHE A 187 -14.01 8.38 -12.12
N LEU A 188 -13.72 9.34 -11.24
CA LEU A 188 -14.66 9.80 -10.20
C LEU A 188 -15.84 10.62 -10.77
N GLY A 189 -15.65 11.30 -11.90
CA GLY A 189 -16.67 12.11 -12.59
C GLY A 189 -17.60 11.31 -13.51
N SER A 190 -17.42 10.00 -13.61
CA SER A 190 -18.29 9.08 -14.37
C SER A 190 -19.35 8.39 -13.49
N ILE A 191 -19.57 8.87 -12.25
CA ILE A 191 -20.59 8.40 -11.30
C ILE A 191 -21.89 9.17 -11.47
#